data_AF-A0A7S3BG73-F1
#
_entry.id   AF-A0A7S3BG73-F1
#
_cell.length_a   1.000
_cell.length_b   1.000
_cell.length_c   1.000
_cell.angle_alpha   90.00
_cell.angle_beta   90.00
_cell.angle_gamma   90.00
#
_symmetry.space_group_name_H-M   'P 1'
#
loop_
_entity.id
_entity.type
_entity.pdbx_description
1 polymer ?
#
loop_
_entity_poly.entity_id
_entity_poly.type
_entity_poly.pdbx_seq_one_letter_code
_entity_poly.pdbx_strand_id
1 'polypeptide(L)'
;LDCAPRMLAARLLRHRPLVVPTVVRAFRAGKPARAAEYPKDLNTLLFKSDHSPQGIQLYHKLNFALIGLGPLALVLPQSPLTLPLDLVLGVIIPLHSHIGGNDIISDYAHKVTKAPWFEQALRRFTVGMTVVTLLGLLKLNLQGPGITESIYSVWRPKSKKLE
;
A
#
# COMPACT_ATOMS: atom_id res chain seq x y z
N LEU A 1 -35.56 80.42 -17.97
CA LEU A 1 -36.65 80.21 -18.97
C LEU A 1 -36.12 79.22 -20.00
N ASP A 2 -37.02 78.42 -20.58
CA ASP A 2 -36.83 77.22 -21.42
C ASP A 2 -36.52 75.92 -20.63
N CYS A 3 -37.46 75.00 -20.35
CA CYS A 3 -38.57 74.37 -21.11
C CYS A 3 -38.09 73.24 -22.04
N ALA A 4 -38.09 71.99 -21.55
CA ALA A 4 -38.80 70.86 -22.18
C ALA A 4 -38.70 69.57 -21.33
N PRO A 5 -39.79 68.78 -21.20
CA PRO A 5 -39.85 67.56 -20.41
C PRO A 5 -39.90 66.27 -21.25
N ARG A 6 -39.94 65.12 -20.55
CA ARG A 6 -40.31 63.76 -21.00
C ARG A 6 -39.22 62.98 -21.75
N MET A 7 -38.78 61.88 -21.16
CA MET A 7 -39.28 60.55 -21.55
C MET A 7 -38.91 59.50 -20.50
N LEU A 8 -39.93 59.02 -19.80
CA LEU A 8 -39.95 57.70 -19.19
C LEU A 8 -39.64 56.67 -20.28
N ALA A 9 -38.45 56.08 -20.26
CA ALA A 9 -38.17 54.85 -20.98
C ALA A 9 -38.05 53.74 -19.94
N ALA A 10 -39.13 52.98 -19.80
CA ALA A 10 -39.25 51.81 -18.97
C ALA A 10 -38.04 50.89 -19.21
N ARG A 11 -37.16 50.81 -18.21
CA ARG A 11 -36.05 49.84 -18.16
C ARG A 11 -36.67 48.48 -17.87
N LEU A 12 -37.25 47.88 -18.90
CA LEU A 12 -37.71 46.49 -18.87
C LEU A 12 -36.53 45.62 -18.45
N LEU A 13 -36.66 45.04 -17.26
CA LEU A 13 -35.76 44.06 -16.69
C LEU A 13 -35.68 42.85 -17.63
N ARG A 14 -34.69 42.85 -18.53
CA ARG A 14 -34.26 41.64 -19.22
C ARG A 14 -33.56 40.75 -18.21
N HIS A 15 -34.32 39.90 -17.54
CA HIS A 15 -33.77 38.74 -16.84
C HIS A 15 -33.09 37.84 -17.88
N ARG A 16 -31.76 37.96 -18.00
CA ARG A 16 -30.94 36.95 -18.67
C ARG A 16 -30.85 35.76 -17.70
N PRO A 17 -31.36 34.56 -18.06
CA PRO A 17 -31.07 33.38 -17.26
C PRO A 17 -29.56 33.15 -17.30
N LEU A 18 -28.92 33.14 -16.13
CA LEU A 18 -27.55 32.69 -15.96
C LEU A 18 -27.50 31.20 -16.28
N VAL A 19 -27.17 30.87 -17.53
CA VAL A 19 -26.77 29.51 -17.89
C VAL A 19 -25.38 29.31 -17.29
N VAL A 20 -25.33 28.75 -16.09
CA VAL A 20 -24.07 28.30 -15.48
C VAL A 20 -23.62 27.09 -16.30
N PRO A 21 -22.50 27.16 -17.05
CA PRO A 21 -21.98 25.97 -17.70
C PRO A 21 -21.60 24.98 -16.61
N THR A 22 -22.32 23.86 -16.54
CA THR A 22 -21.92 22.70 -15.72
C THR A 22 -20.67 22.11 -16.38
N VAL A 23 -19.50 22.70 -16.07
CA VAL A 23 -18.22 22.13 -16.46
C VAL A 23 -18.01 20.89 -15.59
N VAL A 24 -18.52 19.77 -16.06
CA VAL A 24 -18.17 18.46 -15.51
C VAL A 24 -16.69 18.26 -15.85
N ARG A 25 -15.80 18.56 -14.89
CA ARG A 25 -14.41 18.08 -14.96
C ARG A 25 -14.49 16.56 -14.94
N ALA A 26 -14.49 15.96 -16.12
CA ALA A 26 -14.25 14.53 -16.23
C ALA A 26 -12.90 14.26 -15.57
N PHE A 27 -12.89 13.47 -14.49
CA PHE A 27 -11.67 12.94 -13.91
C PHE A 27 -11.04 12.00 -14.93
N ARG A 28 -10.28 12.57 -15.88
CA ARG A 28 -9.35 11.79 -16.67
C ARG A 28 -8.24 11.40 -15.71
N ALA A 29 -8.26 10.14 -15.27
CA ALA A 29 -7.09 9.52 -14.66
C ALA A 29 -5.97 9.55 -15.71
N GLY A 30 -5.14 10.59 -15.66
CA GLY A 30 -3.92 10.65 -16.45
C GLY A 30 -3.02 9.47 -16.07
N LYS A 31 -2.21 9.00 -17.02
CA LYS A 31 -1.14 8.06 -16.68
C LYS A 31 -0.29 8.71 -15.56
N PRO A 32 -0.04 8.04 -14.43
CA PRO A 32 0.73 8.64 -13.35
C PRO A 32 2.11 9.02 -13.90
N ALA A 33 2.47 10.30 -13.80
CA ALA A 33 3.67 10.86 -14.43
C ALA A 33 4.96 10.09 -14.07
N ARG A 34 5.00 9.50 -12.86
CA ARG A 34 6.13 8.69 -12.37
C ARG A 34 6.21 7.27 -12.93
N ALA A 35 5.10 6.66 -13.33
CA ALA A 35 5.09 5.26 -13.78
C ALA A 35 5.69 5.07 -15.19
N ALA A 36 5.87 6.15 -15.95
CA ALA A 36 6.49 6.13 -17.26
C ALA A 36 8.03 6.26 -17.22
N GLU A 37 8.59 6.63 -16.06
CA GLU A 37 10.00 7.00 -15.93
C GLU A 37 10.89 5.79 -15.59
N TYR A 38 10.35 4.77 -14.92
CA TYR A 38 11.12 3.61 -14.46
C TYR A 38 10.92 2.37 -15.35
N PRO A 39 12.01 1.70 -15.75
CA PRO A 39 11.94 0.44 -16.47
C PRO A 39 11.27 -0.65 -15.62
N LYS A 40 10.56 -1.58 -16.27
CA LYS A 40 9.98 -2.76 -15.64
C LYS A 40 11.03 -3.86 -15.47
N ASP A 41 12.15 -3.51 -14.85
CA ASP A 41 13.25 -4.43 -14.61
C ASP A 41 13.22 -4.97 -13.18
N LEU A 42 13.93 -6.08 -12.99
CA LEU A 42 13.97 -6.75 -11.69
C LEU A 42 14.67 -5.90 -10.63
N ASN A 43 15.63 -5.03 -10.99
CA ASN A 43 16.28 -4.17 -10.00
C ASN A 43 15.33 -3.08 -9.50
N THR A 44 14.49 -2.53 -10.37
CA THR A 44 13.45 -1.58 -9.93
C THR A 44 12.46 -2.29 -9.01
N LEU A 45 12.01 -3.50 -9.34
CA LEU A 45 11.10 -4.25 -8.47
C LEU A 45 11.74 -4.64 -7.13
N LEU A 46 13.04 -4.93 -7.09
CA LEU A 46 13.75 -5.41 -5.91
C LEU A 46 14.25 -4.27 -4.99
N PHE A 47 14.74 -3.17 -5.55
CA PHE A 47 15.34 -2.09 -4.77
C PHE A 47 14.46 -0.83 -4.71
N LYS A 48 13.59 -0.61 -5.70
CA LYS A 48 12.74 0.59 -5.83
C LYS A 48 11.28 0.21 -6.09
N SER A 49 10.80 -0.79 -5.35
CA SER A 49 9.47 -1.39 -5.56
C SER A 49 8.34 -0.34 -5.54
N ASP A 50 8.51 0.71 -4.73
CA ASP A 50 7.62 1.87 -4.55
C ASP A 50 7.52 2.79 -5.79
N HIS A 51 8.52 2.77 -6.66
CA HIS A 51 8.54 3.57 -7.89
C HIS A 51 7.88 2.83 -9.08
N SER A 52 7.65 1.53 -8.93
CA SER A 52 7.12 0.69 -10.00
C SER A 52 5.59 0.57 -9.93
N PRO A 53 4.85 0.78 -11.04
CA PRO A 53 3.39 0.59 -11.02
C PRO A 53 3.01 -0.86 -10.71
N GLN A 54 3.86 -1.82 -11.08
CA GLN A 54 3.66 -3.24 -10.80
C GLN A 54 3.83 -3.55 -9.31
N GLY A 55 4.82 -2.95 -8.64
CA GLY A 55 5.04 -3.09 -7.21
C GLY A 55 3.87 -2.53 -6.40
N ILE A 56 3.37 -1.35 -6.75
CA ILE A 56 2.20 -0.77 -6.08
C ILE A 56 0.93 -1.61 -6.31
N GLN A 57 0.70 -2.12 -7.51
CA GLN A 57 -0.42 -3.04 -7.77
C GLN A 57 -0.30 -4.34 -6.98
N LEU A 58 0.92 -4.91 -6.90
CA LEU A 58 1.19 -6.09 -6.10
C LEU A 58 0.91 -5.79 -4.62
N TYR A 59 1.38 -4.66 -4.10
CA TYR A 59 1.16 -4.23 -2.73
C TYR A 59 -0.33 -4.18 -2.36
N HIS A 60 -1.17 -3.57 -3.21
CA HIS A 60 -2.61 -3.56 -2.98
C HIS A 60 -3.23 -4.96 -2.95
N LYS A 61 -2.80 -5.86 -3.85
CA LYS A 61 -3.25 -7.25 -3.84
C LYS A 61 -2.85 -7.98 -2.56
N LEU A 62 -1.62 -7.76 -2.09
CA LEU A 62 -1.13 -8.32 -0.83
C LEU A 62 -1.92 -7.77 0.37
N ASN A 63 -2.31 -6.49 0.37
CA ASN A 63 -3.16 -5.92 1.42
C ASN A 63 -4.52 -6.62 1.49
N PHE A 64 -5.19 -6.79 0.36
CA PHE A 64 -6.46 -7.53 0.31
C PHE A 64 -6.29 -8.99 0.74
N ALA A 65 -5.20 -9.63 0.33
CA ALA A 65 -4.89 -10.99 0.75
C ALA A 65 -4.70 -11.09 2.28
N LEU A 66 -3.93 -10.18 2.88
CA LEU A 66 -3.71 -10.16 4.34
C LEU A 66 -4.99 -9.86 5.13
N ILE A 67 -5.86 -8.99 4.60
CA ILE A 67 -7.18 -8.71 5.21
C ILE A 67 -8.04 -9.97 5.27
N GLY A 68 -7.99 -10.83 4.25
CA GLY A 68 -8.74 -12.09 4.24
C GLY A 68 -8.05 -13.21 5.02
N LEU A 69 -6.76 -13.41 4.78
CA LEU A 69 -5.98 -14.51 5.34
C LEU A 69 -5.70 -14.33 6.84
N GLY A 70 -5.56 -13.10 7.32
CA GLY A 70 -5.30 -12.79 8.73
C GLY A 70 -6.37 -13.35 9.67
N PRO A 71 -7.65 -12.94 9.57
CA PRO A 71 -8.71 -13.51 10.40
C PRO A 71 -8.95 -14.99 10.10
N LEU A 72 -8.79 -15.43 8.84
CA LEU A 72 -8.95 -16.83 8.48
C LEU A 72 -7.94 -17.73 9.24
N ALA A 73 -6.70 -17.28 9.38
CA ALA A 73 -5.65 -17.96 10.13
C ALA A 73 -5.96 -18.07 11.64
N LEU A 74 -6.77 -17.15 12.19
CA LEU A 74 -7.22 -17.16 13.58
C LEU A 74 -8.52 -17.95 13.83
N VAL A 75 -9.24 -18.32 12.78
CA VAL A 75 -10.48 -19.10 12.91
C VAL A 75 -10.24 -20.57 12.55
N LEU A 76 -9.30 -20.84 11.64
CA LEU A 76 -9.00 -22.20 11.23
C LEU A 76 -8.41 -23.01 12.40
N PRO A 77 -9.01 -24.16 12.74
CA PRO A 77 -8.43 -25.07 13.71
C PRO A 77 -7.13 -25.64 13.15
N GLN A 78 -6.21 -26.00 14.04
CA GLN A 78 -5.00 -26.74 13.66
C GLN A 78 -5.38 -28.02 12.92
N SER A 79 -5.17 -28.00 11.62
CA SER A 79 -5.60 -29.03 10.68
C SER A 79 -4.56 -29.11 9.57
N PRO A 80 -4.54 -30.17 8.75
CA PRO A 80 -3.60 -30.26 7.62
C PRO A 80 -3.68 -29.06 6.63
N LEU A 81 -4.78 -28.29 6.66
CA LEU A 81 -4.96 -27.08 5.87
C LEU A 81 -4.17 -25.86 6.40
N THR A 82 -3.61 -25.91 7.62
CA THR A 82 -2.81 -24.80 8.15
C THR A 82 -1.44 -24.70 7.50
N LEU A 83 -0.83 -25.82 7.08
CA LEU A 83 0.46 -25.81 6.39
C LEU A 83 0.45 -24.96 5.10
N PRO A 84 -0.45 -25.17 4.12
CA PRO A 84 -0.48 -24.34 2.92
C PRO A 84 -0.81 -22.88 3.23
N LEU A 85 -1.65 -22.62 4.24
CA LEU A 85 -1.95 -21.28 4.71
C LEU A 85 -0.71 -20.58 5.27
N ASP A 86 0.04 -21.27 6.12
CA ASP A 86 1.28 -20.78 6.72
C ASP A 86 2.34 -20.53 5.66
N LEU A 87 2.46 -21.39 4.63
CA LEU A 87 3.36 -21.16 3.51
C LEU A 87 2.99 -19.90 2.72
N VAL A 88 1.70 -19.68 2.47
CA VAL A 88 1.22 -18.46 1.79
C VAL A 88 1.49 -17.22 2.63
N LEU A 89 1.16 -17.23 3.92
CA LEU A 89 1.47 -16.14 4.86
C LEU A 89 2.97 -15.89 4.97
N GLY A 90 3.77 -16.96 4.96
CA GLY A 90 5.22 -16.92 4.99
C GLY A 90 5.85 -16.17 3.81
N VAL A 91 5.14 -16.09 2.68
CA VAL A 91 5.57 -15.33 1.49
C VAL A 91 4.92 -13.94 1.44
N ILE A 92 3.62 -13.86 1.71
CA ILE A 92 2.87 -12.60 1.61
C ILE A 92 3.36 -11.58 2.64
N ILE A 93 3.62 -12.00 3.89
CA ILE A 93 4.04 -11.08 4.96
C ILE A 93 5.37 -10.41 4.61
N PRO A 94 6.46 -11.14 4.26
CA PRO A 94 7.71 -10.49 3.89
C PRO A 94 7.61 -9.63 2.63
N LEU A 95 6.82 -10.03 1.63
CA LEU A 95 6.64 -9.23 0.41
C LEU A 95 5.88 -7.93 0.68
N HIS A 96 4.81 -7.98 1.48
CA HIS A 96 4.07 -6.78 1.90
C HIS A 96 4.99 -5.82 2.66
N SER A 97 5.75 -6.34 3.62
CA SER A 97 6.71 -5.56 4.40
C SER A 97 7.87 -5.02 3.56
N HIS A 98 8.29 -5.74 2.51
CA HIS A 98 9.35 -5.30 1.61
C HIS A 98 8.95 -4.03 0.84
N ILE A 99 7.74 -4.01 0.29
CA ILE A 99 7.26 -2.85 -0.49
C ILE A 99 6.98 -1.67 0.45
N GLY A 100 6.25 -1.90 1.54
CA GLY A 100 5.98 -0.85 2.54
C GLY A 100 7.24 -0.31 3.21
N GLY A 101 8.27 -1.14 3.41
CA GLY A 101 9.57 -0.71 3.89
C GLY A 101 10.29 0.24 2.92
N ASN A 102 10.16 0.01 1.61
CA ASN A 102 10.69 0.92 0.60
C ASN A 102 9.94 2.27 0.59
N ASP A 103 8.62 2.27 0.82
CA ASP A 103 7.84 3.52 0.97
C ASP A 103 8.36 4.36 2.16
N ILE A 104 8.59 3.72 3.31
CA ILE A 104 9.17 4.38 4.50
C ILE A 104 10.56 4.94 4.18
N ILE A 105 11.40 4.18 3.47
CA ILE A 105 12.74 4.65 3.09
C ILE A 105 12.64 5.88 2.20
N SER A 106 11.76 5.88 1.20
CA SER A 106 11.53 7.03 0.32
C SER A 106 11.08 8.29 1.08
N ASP A 107 10.24 8.12 2.08
CA ASP A 107 9.69 9.25 2.85
C ASP A 107 10.67 9.85 3.87
N TYR A 108 11.58 9.04 4.40
CA TYR A 108 12.38 9.41 5.57
C TYR A 108 13.90 9.37 5.38
N ALA A 109 14.45 8.55 4.49
CA ALA A 109 15.91 8.40 4.39
C ALA A 109 16.63 9.72 4.08
N HIS A 110 16.09 10.51 3.15
CA HIS A 110 16.64 11.81 2.79
C HIS A 110 16.54 12.85 3.93
N LYS A 111 15.55 12.69 4.82
CA LYS A 111 15.36 13.56 5.99
C LYS A 111 16.38 13.26 7.08
N VAL A 112 16.79 12.00 7.22
CA VAL A 112 17.83 11.59 8.19
C VAL A 112 19.21 12.00 7.68
N THR A 113 19.53 11.64 6.45
CA THR A 113 20.77 12.08 5.79
C THR A 113 20.45 12.48 4.36
N LYS A 114 20.93 13.65 3.93
CA LYS A 114 20.78 14.09 2.52
C LYS A 114 21.63 13.28 1.54
N ALA A 115 22.35 12.26 2.04
CA ALA A 115 23.33 11.52 1.29
C ALA A 115 22.68 10.36 0.51
N PRO A 116 22.84 10.29 -0.82
CA PRO A 116 22.14 9.29 -1.65
C PRO A 116 22.61 7.85 -1.37
N TRP A 117 23.84 7.68 -0.87
CA TRP A 117 24.37 6.35 -0.53
C TRP A 117 23.62 5.70 0.65
N PHE A 118 23.10 6.50 1.59
CA PHE A 118 22.41 6.01 2.77
C PHE A 118 21.07 5.38 2.41
N GLU A 119 20.30 6.03 1.54
CA GLU A 119 19.05 5.48 1.00
C GLU A 119 19.29 4.14 0.29
N GLN A 120 20.33 4.07 -0.56
CA GLN A 120 20.67 2.84 -1.26
C GLN A 120 21.10 1.71 -0.31
N ALA A 121 21.83 2.05 0.75
CA ALA A 121 22.21 1.08 1.78
C ALA A 121 20.96 0.52 2.50
N LEU A 122 20.02 1.38 2.87
CA LEU A 122 18.76 0.95 3.50
C LEU A 122 17.92 0.06 2.57
N ARG A 123 17.81 0.39 1.28
CA ARG A 123 17.09 -0.45 0.31
C ARG A 123 17.72 -1.83 0.18
N ARG A 124 19.05 -1.91 0.09
CA ARG A 124 19.79 -3.19 0.07
C ARG A 124 19.62 -3.98 1.35
N PHE A 125 19.63 -3.29 2.50
CA PHE A 125 19.35 -3.90 3.79
C PHE A 125 17.95 -4.48 3.84
N THR A 126 16.93 -3.76 3.37
CA THR A 126 15.55 -4.26 3.29
C THR A 126 15.44 -5.51 2.43
N VAL A 127 16.14 -5.58 1.28
CA VAL A 127 16.22 -6.81 0.47
C VAL A 127 16.81 -7.97 1.27
N GLY A 128 17.94 -7.73 1.95
CA GLY A 128 18.59 -8.75 2.79
C GLY A 128 17.67 -9.25 3.90
N MET A 129 16.99 -8.33 4.59
CA MET A 129 16.00 -8.66 5.62
C MET A 129 14.85 -9.48 5.05
N THR A 130 14.30 -9.11 3.90
CA THR A 130 13.23 -9.87 3.25
C THR A 130 13.65 -11.30 2.94
N VAL A 131 14.86 -11.51 2.41
CA VAL A 131 15.38 -12.86 2.12
C VAL A 131 15.55 -13.66 3.41
N VAL A 132 16.16 -13.07 4.43
CA VAL A 132 16.34 -13.73 5.74
C VAL A 132 14.98 -14.10 6.36
N THR A 133 14.00 -13.20 6.31
CA THR A 133 12.66 -13.48 6.82
C THR A 133 11.95 -14.56 6.01
N LEU A 134 12.03 -14.54 4.68
CA LEU A 134 11.45 -15.58 3.83
C LEU A 134 12.03 -16.96 4.15
N LEU A 135 13.35 -17.08 4.26
CA LEU A 135 14.01 -18.34 4.61
C LEU A 135 13.69 -18.78 6.04
N GLY A 136 13.64 -17.82 6.98
CA GLY A 136 13.26 -18.08 8.37
C GLY A 136 11.83 -18.61 8.49
N LEU A 137 10.86 -17.98 7.81
CA LEU A 137 9.47 -18.41 7.80
C LEU A 137 9.28 -19.72 7.03
N LEU A 138 10.01 -19.94 5.92
CA LEU A 138 10.01 -21.21 5.21
C LEU A 138 10.51 -22.35 6.12
N LYS A 139 11.62 -22.12 6.83
CA LYS A 139 12.14 -23.08 7.81
C LYS A 139 11.14 -23.34 8.94
N LEU A 140 10.52 -22.28 9.47
CA LEU A 140 9.50 -22.39 10.53
C LEU A 140 8.28 -23.20 10.08
N ASN A 141 7.87 -23.07 8.81
CA ASN A 141 6.71 -23.76 8.27
C ASN A 141 7.00 -25.23 7.91
N LEU A 142 8.22 -25.55 7.46
CA LEU A 142 8.57 -26.91 7.05
C LEU A 142 9.13 -27.78 8.17
N GLN A 143 9.91 -27.18 9.08
CA GLN A 143 10.61 -27.90 10.15
C GLN A 143 10.09 -27.54 11.53
N GLY A 144 9.30 -26.48 11.64
CA GLY A 144 8.74 -26.01 12.90
C GLY A 144 7.22 -26.20 12.98
N PRO A 145 6.59 -25.61 14.01
CA PRO A 145 5.15 -25.70 14.22
C PRO A 145 4.31 -24.91 13.19
N GLY A 146 4.92 -24.06 12.36
CA GLY A 146 4.21 -23.14 11.47
C GLY A 146 3.87 -21.79 12.12
N ILE A 147 3.53 -20.79 11.29
CA ILE A 147 3.23 -19.43 11.75
C ILE A 147 2.00 -19.40 12.66
N THR A 148 0.89 -20.00 12.23
CA THR A 148 -0.37 -20.00 12.99
C THR A 148 -0.20 -20.63 14.37
N GLU A 149 0.37 -21.83 14.44
CA GLU A 149 0.55 -22.50 15.74
C GLU A 149 1.56 -21.79 16.63
N SER A 150 2.60 -21.18 16.05
CA SER A 150 3.52 -20.34 16.81
C SER A 150 2.77 -19.22 17.51
N ILE A 151 1.83 -18.55 16.84
CA ILE A 151 0.99 -17.51 17.44
C ILE A 151 0.06 -18.10 18.50
N TYR A 152 -0.63 -19.21 18.22
CA TYR A 152 -1.51 -19.84 19.20
C TYR A 152 -0.78 -20.32 20.45
N SER A 153 0.45 -20.80 20.31
CA SER A 153 1.28 -21.27 21.43
C SER A 153 1.58 -20.15 22.42
N VAL A 154 1.67 -18.90 21.96
CA VAL A 154 1.84 -17.70 22.80
C VAL A 154 0.57 -17.38 23.57
N TRP A 155 -0.60 -17.64 23.01
CA TRP A 155 -1.90 -17.35 23.62
C TRP A 155 -2.45 -18.47 24.50
N ARG A 156 -1.96 -19.71 24.34
CA ARG A 156 -2.37 -20.82 25.21
C ARG A 156 -1.85 -20.59 26.63
N PRO A 157 -2.66 -20.85 27.66
CA PRO A 157 -2.19 -20.80 29.03
C PRO A 157 -1.06 -21.82 29.20
N LYS A 158 0.07 -21.38 29.79
CA LYS A 158 1.16 -22.29 30.12
C LYS A 158 0.63 -23.33 31.10
N SER A 159 0.76 -24.63 30.79
CA SER A 159 0.38 -25.66 31.75
C SER A 159 1.21 -25.48 33.01
N LYS A 160 0.55 -25.45 34.18
CA LYS A 160 1.26 -25.59 35.45
C LYS A 160 1.87 -26.98 35.42
N LYS A 161 3.19 -27.08 35.35
CA LYS A 161 3.87 -28.34 35.70
C LYS A 161 3.41 -28.67 37.11
N LEU A 162 2.70 -29.79 37.25
CA LEU A 162 2.46 -30.39 38.56
C LEU A 162 3.83 -30.95 38.98
N GLU A 163 4.54 -30.18 39.81
CA GLU A 163 5.70 -30.67 40.58
C GLU A 163 5.23 -31.56 41.72
#